data_AF-A0A2D9GER0-F1
#
_entry.id   AF-A0A2D9GER0-F1
#
_cell.length_a   1.000
_cell.length_b   1.000
_cell.length_c   1.000
_cell.angle_alpha   90.00
_cell.angle_beta   90.00
_cell.angle_gamma   90.00
#
_symmetry.space_group_name_H-M   'P 1'
#
loop_
_entity.id
_entity.type
_entity.pdbx_description
1 polymer ?
#
loop_
_entity_poly.entity_id
_entity_poly.type
_entity_poly.pdbx_seq_one_letter_code
_entity_poly.pdbx_strand_id
1 'polypeptide(L)'
;MGAAVDNESDTQQMVLPLTLPLILSLSMIEAIINNPDGILAFWMSIFPLSSPVVMMTRLPFGGVENWELILSISILIFTFLLSTWLSSRIYRIGILMYGKKATFKELLKWVRVK
;
A
#
# COMPACT_ATOMS: atom_id res chain seq x y z
N MET A 1 2.72 5.43 -12.61
CA MET A 1 3.00 6.87 -12.37
C MET A 1 3.68 7.52 -13.56
N GLY A 2 4.76 6.94 -14.13
CA GLY A 2 5.47 7.54 -15.28
C GLY A 2 4.78 7.50 -16.66
N ALA A 3 3.62 6.87 -16.83
CA ALA A 3 2.91 6.78 -18.13
C ALA A 3 1.55 7.49 -18.15
N ALA A 4 1.20 8.21 -17.06
CA ALA A 4 -0.14 8.76 -16.88
C ALA A 4 -0.15 10.25 -16.52
N VAL A 5 0.95 11.00 -16.74
CA VAL A 5 1.02 12.38 -16.25
C VAL A 5 1.79 13.29 -17.19
N ASP A 6 1.07 14.21 -17.83
CA ASP A 6 1.60 15.43 -18.47
C ASP A 6 1.57 16.66 -17.52
N ASN A 7 1.18 16.51 -16.24
CA ASN A 7 1.04 17.63 -15.30
C ASN A 7 1.34 17.23 -13.83
N GLU A 8 2.40 17.77 -13.23
CA GLU A 8 2.92 17.40 -11.89
C GLU A 8 1.88 17.41 -10.75
N SER A 9 0.82 18.21 -10.88
CA SER A 9 -0.23 18.36 -9.86
C SER A 9 -1.15 17.13 -9.73
N ASP A 10 -1.40 16.38 -10.82
CA ASP A 10 -2.25 15.17 -10.77
C ASP A 10 -1.50 14.00 -10.10
N THR A 11 -0.15 13.95 -10.21
CA THR A 11 0.69 12.99 -9.45
C THR A 11 0.54 13.22 -7.96
N GLN A 12 0.52 14.48 -7.52
CA GLN A 12 0.50 14.82 -6.10
C GLN A 12 -0.77 14.33 -5.40
N GLN A 13 -1.92 14.35 -6.09
CA GLN A 13 -3.17 13.79 -5.57
C GLN A 13 -3.17 12.26 -5.54
N MET A 14 -2.45 11.60 -6.44
CA MET A 14 -2.29 10.14 -6.43
C MET A 14 -1.22 9.67 -5.44
N VAL A 15 -0.33 10.55 -4.98
CA VAL A 15 0.71 10.26 -3.98
C VAL A 15 0.13 10.29 -2.57
N LEU A 16 -0.85 11.16 -2.28
CA LEU A 16 -1.46 11.28 -0.95
C LEU A 16 -1.99 9.96 -0.36
N PRO A 17 -2.76 9.11 -1.08
CA PRO A 17 -3.24 7.84 -0.55
C PRO A 17 -2.11 6.85 -0.23
N LEU A 18 -0.96 6.98 -0.90
CA LEU A 18 0.21 6.13 -0.69
C LEU A 18 1.04 6.59 0.51
N THR A 19 1.18 7.91 0.69
CA THR A 19 2.00 8.49 1.76
C THR A 19 1.25 8.61 3.09
N LEU A 20 -0.08 8.73 3.08
CA LEU A 20 -0.89 8.80 4.30
C LEU A 20 -0.64 7.63 5.26
N PRO A 21 -0.67 6.35 4.81
CA PRO A 21 -0.35 5.23 5.68
C PRO A 21 1.06 5.28 6.26
N LEU A 22 2.05 5.75 5.48
CA LEU A 22 3.43 5.91 5.96
C LEU A 22 3.52 6.96 7.07
N ILE A 23 2.90 8.13 6.87
CA ILE A 23 2.89 9.21 7.87
C ILE A 23 2.20 8.72 9.16
N LEU A 24 1.07 8.04 9.05
CA LEU A 24 0.37 7.45 10.21
C LEU A 24 1.20 6.38 10.92
N SER A 25 1.96 5.58 10.18
CA SER A 25 2.84 4.57 10.76
C SER A 25 3.94 5.20 11.60
N LEU A 26 4.55 6.26 11.06
CA LEU A 26 5.63 6.99 11.75
C LEU A 26 5.12 7.69 13.01
N SER A 27 3.95 8.31 12.97
CA SER A 27 3.39 9.00 14.14
C SER A 27 2.99 8.04 15.27
N MET A 28 2.68 6.79 14.95
CA MET A 28 2.29 5.78 15.94
C MET A 28 3.45 4.94 16.47
N ILE A 29 4.70 5.18 16.04
CA ILE A 29 5.87 4.42 16.50
C ILE A 29 5.99 4.45 18.03
N GLU A 30 5.81 5.62 18.67
CA GLU A 30 5.88 5.72 20.13
C GLU A 30 4.81 4.85 20.82
N ALA A 31 3.59 4.84 20.29
CA ALA A 31 2.50 4.00 20.81
C ALA A 31 2.80 2.50 20.62
N ILE A 32 3.43 2.14 19.50
CA ILE A 32 3.83 0.75 19.19
C ILE A 32 4.99 0.32 20.10
N ILE A 33 5.98 1.17 20.35
CA ILE A 33 7.08 0.87 21.26
C ILE A 33 6.58 0.64 22.69
N ASN A 34 5.61 1.45 23.13
CA ASN A 34 5.02 1.31 24.47
C ASN A 34 4.15 0.05 24.60
N ASN A 35 3.55 -0.43 23.51
CA ASN A 35 2.74 -1.66 23.51
C ASN A 35 2.95 -2.47 22.20
N PRO A 36 4.10 -3.17 22.08
CA PRO A 36 4.51 -3.82 20.84
C PRO A 36 3.64 -5.03 20.48
N ASP A 37 2.95 -5.63 21.46
CA ASP A 37 2.07 -6.79 21.26
C ASP A 37 0.59 -6.39 21.23
N GLY A 38 0.31 -5.08 21.25
CA GLY A 38 -1.03 -4.55 21.16
C GLY A 38 -1.68 -4.82 19.80
N ILE A 39 -3.02 -4.91 19.79
CA ILE A 39 -3.83 -5.08 18.58
C ILE A 39 -3.49 -4.02 17.52
N LEU A 40 -3.19 -2.79 17.92
CA LEU A 40 -2.83 -1.72 17.00
C LEU A 40 -1.49 -1.98 16.31
N ALA A 41 -0.48 -2.45 17.06
CA ALA A 41 0.81 -2.83 16.52
C ALA A 41 0.68 -4.01 15.55
N PHE A 42 -0.14 -5.01 15.89
CA PHE A 42 -0.43 -6.14 15.02
C PHE A 42 -1.02 -5.70 13.68
N TRP A 43 -2.14 -4.97 13.66
CA TRP A 43 -2.80 -4.58 12.40
C TRP A 43 -1.93 -3.66 11.52
N MET A 44 -1.19 -2.73 12.14
CA MET A 44 -0.25 -1.88 11.40
C MET A 44 0.95 -2.65 10.84
N SER A 45 1.31 -3.79 11.45
CA SER A 45 2.31 -4.73 10.93
C SER A 45 1.81 -5.58 9.76
N ILE A 46 0.49 -5.71 9.60
CA ILE A 46 -0.11 -6.49 8.52
C ILE A 46 -0.38 -5.63 7.28
N PHE A 47 -0.71 -4.35 7.47
CA PHE A 47 -1.06 -3.48 6.35
C PHE A 47 0.17 -3.22 5.44
N PRO A 48 0.14 -3.54 4.14
CA PRO A 48 1.34 -3.65 3.29
C PRO A 48 2.23 -2.40 3.22
N LEU A 49 1.65 -1.19 3.27
CA LEU A 49 2.43 0.05 3.15
C LEU A 49 3.00 0.53 4.49
N SER A 50 2.45 0.07 5.61
CA SER A 50 2.93 0.38 6.97
C SER A 50 3.80 -0.73 7.55
N SER A 51 3.54 -1.96 7.10
CA SER A 51 4.11 -3.21 7.58
C SER A 51 5.64 -3.19 7.70
N PRO A 52 6.43 -2.78 6.68
CA PRO A 52 7.88 -2.82 6.78
C PRO A 52 8.43 -1.91 7.89
N VAL A 53 7.80 -0.75 8.09
CA VAL A 53 8.20 0.21 9.12
C VAL A 53 7.84 -0.32 10.50
N VAL A 54 6.59 -0.75 10.68
CA VAL A 54 6.06 -1.18 11.99
C VAL A 54 6.66 -2.52 12.42
N MET A 55 6.87 -3.46 11.50
CA MET A 55 7.49 -4.75 11.83
C MET A 55 8.96 -4.58 12.24
N MET A 56 9.70 -3.68 11.56
CA MET A 56 11.07 -3.32 11.94
C MET A 56 11.15 -2.69 13.32
N THR A 57 10.15 -1.89 13.71
CA THR A 57 10.11 -1.30 15.06
C THR A 57 9.71 -2.30 16.14
N ARG A 58 8.91 -3.34 15.83
CA ARG A 58 8.50 -4.38 16.81
C ARG A 58 9.57 -5.46 17.05
N LEU A 59 10.34 -5.83 16.02
CA LEU A 59 11.39 -6.85 16.10
C LEU A 59 12.36 -6.74 17.30
N PRO A 60 12.92 -5.56 17.65
CA PRO A 60 13.85 -5.43 18.77
C PRO A 60 13.21 -5.65 20.16
N PHE A 61 11.88 -5.63 20.26
CA PHE A 61 11.15 -5.81 21.54
C PHE A 61 10.76 -7.26 21.82
N GLY A 62 11.06 -8.20 20.91
CA GLY A 62 10.98 -9.65 21.17
C GLY A 62 9.58 -10.25 21.30
N GLY A 63 8.50 -9.48 21.12
CA GLY A 63 7.11 -9.96 21.20
C GLY A 63 6.50 -10.44 19.88
N VAL A 64 7.25 -10.38 18.77
CA VAL A 64 6.77 -10.83 17.46
C VAL A 64 6.97 -12.34 17.31
N GLU A 65 5.88 -13.09 17.24
CA GLU A 65 5.92 -14.52 16.93
C GLU A 65 6.33 -14.77 15.46
N ASN A 66 7.06 -15.87 15.21
CA ASN A 66 7.56 -16.20 13.87
C ASN A 66 6.45 -16.28 12.79
N TRP A 67 5.22 -16.66 13.17
CA TRP A 67 4.11 -16.71 12.22
C TRP A 67 3.59 -15.32 11.84
N GLU A 68 3.65 -14.33 12.73
CA GLU A 68 3.27 -12.94 12.40
C GLU A 68 4.21 -12.37 11.34
N LEU A 69 5.50 -12.67 11.48
CA LEU A 69 6.54 -12.27 10.53
C LEU A 69 6.31 -12.92 9.16
N ILE A 70 6.06 -14.23 9.12
CA ILE A 70 5.77 -14.94 7.87
C ILE A 70 4.47 -14.44 7.23
N LEU A 71 3.44 -14.16 8.03
CA LEU A 71 2.15 -13.65 7.56
C LEU A 71 2.31 -12.25 6.94
N SER A 72 3.03 -11.36 7.62
CA SER A 72 3.37 -10.02 7.12
C SER A 72 4.12 -10.09 5.79
N ILE A 73 5.17 -10.92 5.69
CA ILE A 73 5.93 -11.11 4.45
C ILE A 73 5.05 -11.68 3.33
N SER A 74 4.22 -12.68 3.64
CA SER A 74 3.32 -13.30 2.67
C SER A 74 2.33 -12.27 2.11
N ILE A 75 1.78 -11.41 2.96
CA ILE A 75 0.85 -10.35 2.59
C ILE A 75 1.54 -9.25 1.78
N LEU A 76 2.79 -8.91 2.10
CA LEU A 76 3.60 -7.98 1.30
C LEU A 76 3.81 -8.52 -0.12
N ILE A 77 4.22 -9.78 -0.26
CA ILE A 77 4.42 -10.42 -1.57
C ILE A 77 3.10 -10.50 -2.33
N PHE A 78 2.03 -10.93 -1.68
CA PHE A 78 0.71 -11.04 -2.30
C PHE A 78 0.20 -9.69 -2.78
N THR A 79 0.33 -8.64 -1.96
CA THR A 79 -0.09 -7.28 -2.32
C THR A 79 0.75 -6.72 -3.44
N PHE A 80 2.06 -6.98 -3.43
CA PHE A 80 2.95 -6.59 -4.52
C PHE A 80 2.51 -7.23 -5.84
N LEU A 81 2.31 -8.55 -5.87
CA LEU A 81 1.83 -9.27 -7.05
C LEU A 81 0.46 -8.77 -7.52
N LEU A 82 -0.46 -8.54 -6.58
CA LEU A 82 -1.80 -8.02 -6.88
C LEU A 82 -1.72 -6.61 -7.47
N SER A 83 -0.89 -5.73 -6.90
CA SER A 83 -0.67 -4.36 -7.36
C SER A 83 -0.02 -4.33 -8.75
N THR A 84 1.00 -5.17 -8.99
CA THR A 84 1.62 -5.32 -10.31
C THR A 84 0.64 -5.87 -11.34
N TRP A 85 -0.17 -6.87 -10.97
CA TRP A 85 -1.20 -7.43 -11.85
C TRP A 85 -2.27 -6.39 -12.19
N LEU A 86 -2.80 -5.67 -11.20
CA LEU A 86 -3.74 -4.57 -11.39
C LEU A 86 -3.14 -3.46 -12.26
N SER A 87 -1.90 -3.05 -11.99
CA SER A 87 -1.18 -2.05 -12.77
C SER A 87 -1.04 -2.48 -14.24
N SER A 88 -0.71 -3.75 -14.49
CA SER A 88 -0.60 -4.30 -15.85
C SER A 88 -1.95 -4.35 -16.59
N ARG A 89 -3.04 -4.69 -15.87
CA ARG A 89 -4.41 -4.68 -16.39
C ARG A 89 -4.86 -3.27 -16.74
N ILE A 90 -4.65 -2.31 -15.84
CA ILE A 90 -4.98 -0.90 -16.05
C ILE A 90 -4.16 -0.34 -17.22
N TYR A 91 -2.88 -0.68 -17.33
CA TYR A 91 -2.03 -0.23 -18.44
C TYR A 91 -2.52 -0.77 -19.80
N ARG A 92 -2.90 -2.05 -19.86
CA ARG A 92 -3.48 -2.65 -21.08
C ARG A 92 -4.78 -2.00 -21.53
N ILE A 93 -5.61 -1.52 -20.60
CA ILE A 93 -6.88 -0.85 -20.92
C ILE A 93 -6.65 0.64 -21.19
N GLY A 94 -5.73 1.27 -20.46
CA GLY A 94 -5.38 2.68 -20.57
C GLY A 94 -4.69 3.04 -21.88
N ILE A 95 -3.91 2.13 -22.48
CA ILE A 95 -3.24 2.38 -23.77
C ILE A 95 -4.21 2.56 -24.95
N LEU A 96 -5.46 2.08 -24.83
CA LEU A 96 -6.52 2.28 -25.82
C LEU A 96 -7.33 3.56 -25.57
N MET A 97 -7.11 4.23 -24.43
CA MET A 97 -7.75 5.50 -24.07
C MET A 97 -6.81 6.67 -24.39
N TYR A 98 -6.69 7.03 -25.67
CA TYR A 98 -6.03 8.26 -26.06
C TYR A 98 -6.92 9.48 -25.71
N GLY A 99 -6.39 10.39 -24.88
CA GLY A 99 -6.90 11.76 -24.75
C GLY A 99 -7.96 12.04 -23.67
N LYS A 100 -8.37 11.08 -22.85
CA LYS A 100 -9.28 11.33 -21.71
C LYS A 100 -8.65 10.92 -20.36
N LYS A 101 -8.66 11.84 -19.39
CA LYS A 101 -8.23 11.60 -18.01
C LYS A 101 -9.09 10.49 -17.39
N ALA A 102 -8.49 9.31 -17.17
CA ALA A 102 -9.19 8.18 -16.53
C ALA A 102 -9.56 8.54 -15.09
N THR A 103 -10.85 8.66 -14.81
CA THR A 103 -11.34 9.02 -13.46
C THR A 103 -11.37 7.76 -12.59
N PHE A 104 -11.23 7.88 -11.25
CA PHE A 104 -11.26 6.74 -10.31
C PHE A 104 -12.49 5.82 -10.49
N LYS A 105 -13.63 6.40 -10.91
CA LYS A 105 -14.86 5.67 -11.27
C LYS A 105 -14.74 4.82 -12.54
N GLU A 106 -13.98 5.27 -13.53
CA GLU A 106 -13.76 4.53 -14.78
C GLU A 106 -12.77 3.37 -14.56
N LEU A 107 -11.72 3.60 -13.78
CA LEU A 107 -10.77 2.55 -13.38
C LEU A 107 -11.49 1.38 -12.67
N LEU A 108 -12.38 1.68 -11.72
CA LEU A 108 -13.21 0.66 -11.05
C LEU A 108 -14.17 -0.07 -12.00
N LYS A 109 -14.64 0.62 -13.06
CA LYS A 109 -15.53 0.02 -14.07
C LYS A 109 -14.75 -0.96 -14.96
N TRP A 110 -13.52 -0.62 -15.33
CA TRP A 110 -12.66 -1.46 -16.17
C TRP A 110 -12.12 -2.71 -15.46
N VAL A 111 -11.92 -2.65 -14.15
CA VAL A 111 -11.62 -3.85 -13.35
C VAL A 111 -12.81 -4.83 -13.34
N ARG A 112 -14.03 -4.35 -13.60
CA ARG A 112 -15.27 -5.14 -13.52
C ARG A 112 -15.81 -5.60 -14.88
N VAL A 113 -15.36 -5.04 -16.00
CA VAL A 113 -15.78 -5.50 -17.34
C VAL A 113 -14.87 -6.65 -17.76
N LYS A 114 -15.49 -7.80 -18.04
CA LYS A 114 -14.84 -9.03 -18.53
C LYS A 114 -14.10 -8.79 -19.83
#